data_AF-A0A401PMR3-F1
#
_entry.id   AF-A0A401PMR3-F1
#
_cell.length_a   1.000
_cell.length_b   1.000
_cell.length_c   1.000
_cell.angle_alpha   90.00
_cell.angle_beta   90.00
_cell.angle_gamma   90.00
#
_symmetry.space_group_name_H-M   'P 1'
#
loop_
_entity.id
_entity.type
_entity.pdbx_description
1 polymer ?
#
loop_
_entity_poly.entity_id
_entity_poly.type
_entity_poly.pdbx_seq_one_letter_code
_entity_poly.pdbx_strand_id
1 'polypeptide(L)' 'MIELLLEKHANIEARTTEEWQTPFHYAAKYDATNSLQCLHNKGANIHVLDYKQRTPLYLAALYGNCQAE' A
#
# COMPACT_ATOMS: atom_id res chain seq x y z
N MET A 1 -7.34 -10.97 7.27
CA MET A 1 -6.27 -11.57 6.44
C MET A 1 -4.92 -10.90 6.65
N ILE A 2 -4.82 -9.56 6.56
CA ILE A 2 -3.56 -8.83 6.82
C ILE A 2 -2.99 -9.17 8.20
N GLU A 3 -3.82 -9.17 9.25
CA GLU A 3 -3.39 -9.51 10.61
C GLU A 3 -2.81 -10.93 10.70
N LEU A 4 -3.50 -11.93 10.13
CA LEU A 4 -3.02 -13.32 10.08
C LEU A 4 -1.66 -13.44 9.37
N LEU A 5 -1.44 -12.68 8.29
CA LEU A 5 -0.15 -12.70 7.59
C LEU A 5 0.96 -12.09 8.45
N LEU A 6 0.68 -11.01 9.16
CA LEU A 6 1.63 -10.39 10.09
C LEU A 6 1.94 -11.31 11.28
N GLU A 7 0.96 -12.04 11.79
CA GLU A 7 1.17 -13.10 12.81
C GLU A 7 2.07 -14.22 12.31
N LYS A 8 2.09 -14.48 10.99
CA LYS A 8 3.02 -15.41 10.33
C LYS A 8 4.35 -14.77 9.92
N HIS A 9 4.70 -13.63 10.51
CA HIS A 9 5.94 -12.90 10.24
C HIS A 9 6.07 -12.39 8.79
N ALA A 10 4.95 -12.13 8.10
CA ALA A 10 5.00 -11.42 6.83
C ALA A 10 5.62 -10.03 7.01
N ASN A 11 6.48 -9.65 6.07
CA ASN A 11 7.10 -8.33 6.09
C ASN A 11 6.12 -7.27 5.59
N ILE A 12 5.71 -6.36 6.48
CA ILE A 12 4.78 -5.26 6.17
C ILE A 12 5.35 -4.25 5.15
N GLU A 13 6.69 -4.15 5.07
CA GLU A 13 7.43 -3.29 4.15
C GLU A 13 7.98 -4.05 2.94
N ALA A 14 7.47 -5.26 2.67
CA ALA A 14 7.87 -6.03 1.49
C ALA A 14 7.68 -5.20 0.22
N ARG A 15 8.64 -5.26 -0.69
CA ARG A 15 8.57 -4.55 -1.98
C ARG A 15 8.51 -5.55 -3.12
N THR A 16 7.70 -5.23 -4.12
CA THR A 16 7.76 -5.95 -5.40
C THR A 16 9.10 -5.68 -6.08
N THR A 17 9.59 -6.67 -6.84
CA THR A 17 10.90 -6.61 -7.50
C THR A 17 10.94 -5.57 -8.62
N GLU A 18 9.88 -5.44 -9.39
CA GLU A 18 9.84 -4.56 -10.57
C GLU A 18 9.44 -3.13 -10.23
N GLU A 19 8.34 -2.96 -9.47
CA GLU A 19 7.78 -1.63 -9.21
C GLU A 19 8.18 -1.06 -7.85
N TRP A 20 8.88 -1.82 -7.01
CA TRP A 20 9.21 -1.43 -5.62
C TRP A 20 7.99 -1.04 -4.78
N GLN A 21 6.82 -1.58 -5.13
CA GLN A 21 5.57 -1.28 -4.45
C GLN A 21 5.44 -2.10 -3.18
N THR A 22 4.98 -1.45 -2.12
CA THR A 22 4.67 -2.05 -0.82
C THR A 22 3.19 -2.43 -0.74
N PRO A 23 2.79 -3.26 0.25
CA PRO A 23 1.36 -3.46 0.54
C PRO A 23 0.57 -2.16 0.66
N PHE A 24 1.20 -1.09 1.17
CA PHE A 24 0.60 0.24 1.28
C PHE A 24 0.32 0.89 -0.08
N HIS A 25 1.22 0.75 -1.06
CA HIS A 25 0.99 1.20 -2.44
C HIS A 25 -0.19 0.48 -3.08
N TYR A 26 -0.29 -0.84 -2.91
CA TYR A 26 -1.40 -1.63 -3.43
C TYR A 26 -2.72 -1.24 -2.77
N ALA A 27 -2.75 -1.12 -1.45
CA ALA A 27 -3.95 -0.71 -0.73
C ALA A 27 -4.43 0.68 -1.19
N ALA A 28 -3.50 1.61 -1.44
CA ALA A 28 -3.81 2.94 -1.95
C ALA A 28 -4.31 2.92 -3.41
N LYS A 29 -3.68 2.14 -4.28
CA LYS A 29 -4.04 2.00 -5.70
C LYS A 29 -5.46 1.47 -5.94
N TYR A 30 -5.96 0.61 -5.04
CA TYR A 30 -7.25 -0.06 -5.17
C TYR A 30 -8.30 0.45 -4.17
N ASP A 31 -8.09 1.64 -3.60
CA ASP A 31 -8.98 2.27 -2.62
C ASP A 31 -9.39 1.34 -1.45
N ALA A 32 -8.46 0.47 -1.04
CA ALA A 32 -8.70 -0.51 0.01
C ALA A 32 -8.55 0.14 1.40
N THR A 33 -9.49 1.00 1.75
CA THR A 33 -9.46 1.82 2.98
C THR A 33 -9.25 0.98 4.26
N ASN A 34 -9.92 -0.17 4.37
CA ASN A 34 -9.74 -1.08 5.51
C ASN A 34 -8.30 -1.63 5.59
N SER A 35 -7.70 -1.95 4.44
CA SER A 35 -6.32 -2.40 4.35
C SER A 35 -5.34 -1.30 4.70
N LEU A 36 -5.59 -0.06 4.25
CA LEU A 36 -4.79 1.12 4.60
C LEU A 36 -4.80 1.37 6.12
N GLN A 37 -5.97 1.34 6.75
CA GLN A 37 -6.10 1.50 8.19
C GLN A 37 -5.36 0.41 8.96
N CYS A 38 -5.52 -0.86 8.54
CA CYS A 38 -4.84 -1.98 9.18
C CYS A 38 -3.31 -1.84 9.07
N LEU A 39 -2.79 -1.56 7.86
CA LEU A 39 -1.35 -1.39 7.64
C LEU A 39 -0.80 -0.18 8.41
N HIS A 40 -1.51 0.94 8.44
CA HIS A 40 -1.13 2.13 9.19
C HIS A 40 -1.05 1.85 10.69
N ASN A 41 -2.07 1.19 11.25
CA ASN A 41 -2.11 0.81 12.67
C ASN A 41 -1.00 -0.18 13.06
N LYS A 42 -0.50 -0.96 12.09
CA LYS A 42 0.61 -1.90 12.28
C LYS A 42 1.99 -1.27 12.02
N GLY A 43 2.05 0.04 11.77
CA GLY A 43 3.30 0.80 11.64
C GLY A 43 3.90 0.79 10.24
N ALA A 44 3.11 0.51 9.19
CA ALA A 44 3.60 0.59 7.82
C ALA A 44 4.04 2.01 7.46
N ASN A 45 5.14 2.12 6.71
CA ASN A 45 5.65 3.41 6.25
C ASN A 45 4.78 3.96 5.11
N ILE A 46 4.09 5.07 5.37
CA ILE A 46 3.20 5.72 4.40
C ILE A 46 3.93 6.61 3.39
N HIS A 47 5.19 6.95 3.65
CA HIS A 47 6.02 7.84 2.82
C HIS A 47 7.01 7.09 1.93
N VAL A 48 6.82 5.77 1.79
CA VAL A 48 7.64 4.95 0.91
C VAL A 48 7.46 5.37 -0.55
N LEU A 49 8.52 5.26 -1.34
CA LEU A 49 8.54 5.58 -2.75
C LEU A 49 8.66 4.31 -3.58
N ASP A 50 7.87 4.24 -4.65
CA ASP A 50 8.00 3.21 -5.68
C ASP A 50 9.15 3.51 -6.66
N TYR A 51 9.36 2.65 -7.67
CA TYR A 51 10.42 2.82 -8.67
C TYR A 51 10.34 4.13 -9.48
N LYS A 52 9.15 4.75 -9.54
CA LYS A 52 8.88 6.03 -10.21
C LYS A 52 8.89 7.22 -9.25
N GLN A 53 9.40 7.03 -8.03
CA GLN A 53 9.41 8.06 -6.99
C GLN A 53 8.01 8.53 -6.60
N ARG A 54 7.00 7.65 -6.70
CA ARG A 54 5.61 7.95 -6.34
C ARG A 54 5.32 7.42 -4.94
N THR A 55 4.58 8.19 -4.16
CA THR A 55 4.06 7.74 -2.86
C THR A 55 2.79 6.90 -3.05
N PRO A 56 2.40 6.09 -2.05
CA PRO A 56 1.08 5.45 -2.05
C PRO A 56 -0.05 6.45 -2.26
N LEU A 57 0.03 7.63 -1.62
CA LEU A 57 -0.96 8.70 -1.78
C LEU A 57 -1.06 9.19 -3.23
N TYR A 58 0.08 9.31 -3.92
CA TYR A 58 0.08 9.66 -5.35
C TYR A 58 -0.69 8.60 -6.17
N LEU A 59 -0.52 7.31 -5.86
CA LEU A 59 -1.27 6.25 -6.54
C LEU A 59 -2.76 6.30 -6.21
N ALA A 60 -3.15 6.54 -4.95
CA ALA A 60 -4.56 6.71 -4.59
C ALA A 60 -5.21 7.85 -5.36
N ALA A 61 -4.54 9.00 -5.48
CA ALA A 61 -5.05 10.12 -6.28
C ALA A 61 -5.13 9.79 -7.78
N LEU A 62 -4.12 9.11 -8.32
CA LEU A 62 -4.09 8.73 -9.74
C LEU A 62 -5.20 7.74 -10.10
N TYR A 63 -5.42 6.72 -9.28
CA TYR A 63 -6.38 5.65 -9.58
C TYR A 63 -7.79 5.94 -9.05
N GLY A 64 -7.93 6.68 -7.94
CA GLY A 64 -9.23 7.10 -7.41
C GLY A 64 -9.97 8.05 -8.36
N ASN A 65 -9.24 8.91 -9.08
CA ASN A 65 -9.80 9.74 -10.14
C ASN A 65 -10.19 8.97 -11.41
N CYS A 66 -9.65 7.75 -11.61
CA CYS A 66 -10.02 6.88 -12.72
C CYS A 66 -11.19 5.94 -12.40
N GLN A 67 -11.63 5.84 -11.14
CA GLN A 67 -12.76 5.00 -10.74
C GLN A 67 -14.05 5.79 -10.45
N ALA A 68 -14.03 7.12 -10.67
CA ALA A 68 -15.22 7.94 -10.64
C ALA A 68 -15.94 7.86 -12.01
N GLU A 69 -16.62 6.74 -12.25
CA GLU A 69 -17.57 6.56 -13.38
C GLU A 69 -18.85 5.88 -12.91
#